data_AF-A0AAJ0HH27-F1
#
_entry.id   AF-A0AAJ0HH27-F1
#
_cell.length_a   1.000
_cell.length_b   1.000
_cell.length_c   1.000
_cell.angle_alpha   90.00
_cell.angle_beta   90.00
_cell.angle_gamma   90.00
#
_symmetry.space_group_name_H-M   'P 1'
#
loop_
_entity.id
_entity.type
_entity.pdbx_description
1 polymer ?
#
loop_
_entity_poly.entity_id
_entity_poly.type
_entity_poly.pdbx_seq_one_letter_code
_entity_poly.pdbx_strand_id
1 'polypeptide(L)'
;MAPTAAPRQSRWGPRITFTAPALASFNLAIEAPMTAEQAEAHALHVRISEITQKLEMNDIVPADPIRRSTSPTPEYDMSGRRINTRHQRYRGSLTAERQSLISQAAQVMPNYHPPAGFRYTTPSRITEKLYIPVKDFPEVNFIGQILGPRGRSLMETATASGATIALRGKGSVKEGRGRANSKLRDDMNEPLHCLITADSQAKVDKAKSLLKETIEMAITTPEHANTRKQEQLRALARVNGTFPDDEGLHAGLPGTVDREPSSILVVCRVCGGNGHIARDCVERQARLLHRGSTVRSKTPPWRKARQHGTQPEAHGNINLLDVMYSSFLSEVYPRQ
;
A
#
# COMPACT_ATOMS: atom_id res chain seq x y z
N MET A 1 55.97 39.73 -44.28
CA MET A 1 54.53 39.51 -44.02
C MET A 1 54.36 39.26 -42.54
N ALA A 2 53.72 40.18 -41.80
CA ALA A 2 53.45 39.98 -40.38
C ALA A 2 52.39 38.87 -40.20
N PRO A 3 52.50 38.00 -39.18
CA PRO A 3 51.48 36.99 -38.93
C PRO A 3 50.19 37.70 -38.50
N THR A 4 49.13 37.54 -39.28
CA THR A 4 47.79 38.00 -38.92
C THR A 4 47.34 37.26 -37.66
N ALA A 5 47.14 37.98 -36.57
CA ALA A 5 46.66 37.43 -35.31
C ALA A 5 45.34 36.67 -35.53
N ALA A 6 45.24 35.46 -34.98
CA ALA A 6 44.01 34.67 -35.05
C ALA A 6 42.83 35.47 -34.47
N PRO A 7 41.64 35.44 -35.11
CA PRO A 7 40.49 36.19 -34.63
C PRO A 7 40.13 35.73 -33.21
N ARG A 8 39.89 36.71 -32.32
CA ARG A 8 39.49 36.43 -30.93
C ARG A 8 38.21 35.60 -30.96
N GLN A 9 38.21 34.50 -30.22
CA GLN A 9 37.05 33.62 -30.10
C GLN A 9 35.86 34.43 -29.57
N SER A 10 34.79 34.53 -30.36
CA SER A 10 33.58 35.23 -29.94
C SER A 10 32.93 34.47 -28.79
N ARG A 11 32.29 35.23 -27.88
CA ARG A 11 31.44 34.64 -26.83
C ARG A 11 30.27 33.83 -27.40
N TRP A 12 29.88 34.18 -28.62
CA TRP A 12 28.87 33.49 -29.41
C TRP A 12 29.56 32.47 -30.31
N GLY A 13 28.92 31.31 -30.53
CA GLY A 13 29.40 30.33 -31.50
C GLY A 13 29.56 30.95 -32.90
N PRO A 14 30.25 30.25 -33.82
CA PRO A 14 30.32 30.71 -35.20
C PRO A 14 28.91 30.99 -35.73
N ARG A 15 28.74 32.07 -36.52
CA ARG A 15 27.49 32.35 -37.24
C ARG A 15 27.13 31.06 -37.98
N ILE A 16 26.03 30.46 -37.56
CA ILE A 16 25.65 29.09 -37.88
C ILE A 16 25.57 28.99 -39.40
N THR A 17 26.57 28.41 -40.06
CA THR A 17 26.55 28.15 -41.50
C THR A 17 25.69 26.93 -41.77
N PHE A 18 24.40 26.98 -41.42
CA PHE A 18 23.34 26.05 -41.87
C PHE A 18 23.69 24.53 -41.86
N THR A 19 24.64 24.08 -41.04
CA THR A 19 25.05 22.67 -40.94
C THR A 19 24.63 22.03 -39.62
N ALA A 20 23.96 22.80 -38.76
CA ALA A 20 23.20 22.28 -37.64
C ALA A 20 21.70 22.53 -37.90
N PRO A 21 21.06 21.74 -38.80
CA PRO A 21 19.59 21.77 -38.96
C PRO A 21 18.85 21.48 -37.64
N ALA A 22 19.57 21.02 -36.62
CA ALA A 22 19.08 20.68 -35.29
C ALA A 22 18.76 21.87 -34.36
N LEU A 23 18.95 23.13 -34.77
CA LEU A 23 18.60 24.31 -33.94
C LEU A 23 17.66 25.30 -34.67
N ALA A 24 17.33 25.02 -35.93
CA ALA A 24 16.58 25.95 -36.78
C ALA A 24 15.06 25.94 -36.52
N SER A 25 14.56 25.02 -35.70
CA SER A 25 13.12 24.83 -35.45
C SER A 25 12.63 25.39 -34.12
N PHE A 26 13.49 26.04 -33.33
CA PHE A 26 13.10 26.60 -32.04
C PHE A 26 12.86 28.11 -32.14
N ASN A 27 11.65 28.55 -31.81
CA ASN A 27 11.36 29.97 -31.64
C ASN A 27 11.91 30.44 -30.29
N LEU A 28 13.07 31.08 -30.29
CA LEU A 28 13.66 31.70 -29.09
C LEU A 28 13.11 33.09 -28.79
N ALA A 29 12.44 33.71 -29.76
CA ALA A 29 11.87 35.05 -29.61
C ALA A 29 10.57 35.00 -28.81
N ILE A 30 10.50 35.83 -27.76
CA ILE A 30 9.25 36.07 -27.04
C ILE A 30 8.56 37.26 -27.69
N GLU A 31 7.42 37.00 -28.33
CA GLU A 31 6.67 38.02 -29.07
C GLU A 31 5.59 38.73 -28.23
N ALA A 32 5.19 38.13 -27.10
CA ALA A 32 4.11 38.62 -26.24
C ALA A 32 4.61 38.96 -24.82
N PRO A 33 4.01 39.96 -24.13
CA PRO A 33 4.33 40.22 -22.72
C PRO A 33 3.89 39.02 -21.87
N MET A 34 4.85 38.44 -21.14
CA MET A 34 4.65 37.26 -20.30
C MET A 34 5.09 37.56 -18.85
N THR A 35 4.50 36.85 -17.88
CA THR A 35 4.95 36.93 -16.49
C THR A 35 6.33 36.28 -16.34
N ALA A 36 7.03 36.57 -15.22
CA ALA A 36 8.33 35.95 -14.95
C ALA A 36 8.24 34.40 -14.90
N GLU A 37 7.18 33.85 -14.31
CA GLU A 37 6.93 32.40 -14.26
C GLU A 37 6.70 31.81 -15.66
N GLN A 38 5.97 32.53 -16.54
CA GLN A 38 5.77 32.12 -17.93
C GLN A 38 7.07 32.19 -18.74
N ALA A 39 7.93 33.18 -18.46
CA ALA A 39 9.26 33.29 -19.06
C ALA A 39 10.15 32.11 -18.70
N GLU A 40 10.15 31.73 -17.42
CA GLU A 40 10.88 30.58 -16.92
C GLU A 40 10.34 29.28 -17.53
N ALA A 41 9.01 29.11 -17.57
CA ALA A 41 8.37 27.96 -18.21
C ALA A 41 8.75 27.84 -19.70
N HIS A 42 8.77 28.96 -20.43
CA HIS A 42 9.20 29.00 -21.82
C HIS A 42 10.69 28.63 -21.97
N ALA A 43 11.56 29.18 -21.12
CA ALA A 43 12.98 28.86 -21.11
C ALA A 43 13.23 27.36 -20.82
N LEU A 44 12.52 26.77 -19.86
CA LEU A 44 12.54 25.34 -19.57
C LEU A 44 12.10 24.52 -20.78
N HIS A 45 11.01 24.90 -21.44
CA HIS A 45 10.49 24.20 -22.62
C HIS A 45 11.48 24.21 -23.79
N VAL A 46 12.05 25.38 -24.11
CA VAL A 46 13.08 25.51 -25.18
C VAL A 46 14.28 24.64 -24.86
N ARG A 47 14.77 24.65 -23.62
CA ARG A 47 15.95 23.87 -23.23
C ARG A 47 15.70 22.36 -23.26
N ILE A 48 14.53 21.90 -22.79
CA ILE A 48 14.16 20.47 -22.84
C ILE A 48 14.08 19.99 -24.29
N SER A 49 13.54 20.82 -25.19
CA SER A 49 13.42 20.50 -26.60
C SER A 49 14.78 20.47 -27.30
N GLU A 50 15.67 21.43 -27.00
CA GLU A 50 17.05 21.44 -27.49
C GLU A 50 17.80 20.15 -27.11
N ILE A 51 17.71 19.73 -25.84
CA ILE A 51 18.37 18.51 -25.37
C ILE A 51 17.75 17.26 -26.02
N THR A 52 16.43 17.23 -26.18
CA THR A 52 15.74 16.11 -26.82
C THR A 52 16.19 15.94 -28.26
N GLN A 53 16.29 17.03 -29.02
CA GLN A 53 16.78 16.99 -30.39
C GLN A 53 18.25 16.57 -30.48
N LYS A 54 19.12 17.02 -29.56
CA LYS A 54 20.52 16.54 -29.48
C LYS A 54 20.61 15.03 -29.23
N LEU A 55 19.72 14.49 -28.39
CA LEU A 55 19.68 13.06 -28.09
C LEU A 55 19.13 12.22 -29.26
N GLU A 56 18.24 12.79 -30.08
CA GLU A 56 17.69 12.17 -31.29
C GLU A 56 18.68 12.18 -32.46
N MET A 57 19.30 13.33 -32.71
CA MET A 57 20.29 13.52 -33.78
C MET A 57 21.65 12.88 -33.47
N ASN A 58 21.83 12.33 -32.27
CA ASN A 58 23.11 11.83 -31.73
C ASN A 58 24.26 12.86 -31.76
N ASP A 59 23.97 14.15 -31.84
CA ASP A 59 24.94 15.24 -31.73
C ASP A 59 25.17 15.60 -30.25
N ILE A 60 25.87 14.71 -29.56
CA ILE A 60 25.98 14.71 -28.09
C ILE A 60 27.31 15.29 -27.60
N VAL A 61 28.37 15.18 -28.40
CA VAL A 61 29.73 15.55 -27.98
C VAL A 61 30.12 16.90 -28.58
N PRO A 62 30.48 17.90 -27.77
CA PRO A 62 30.92 19.20 -28.29
C PRO A 62 32.10 19.07 -29.26
N ALA A 63 31.97 19.70 -30.43
CA ALA A 63 33.02 19.75 -31.45
C ALA A 63 34.28 20.48 -30.94
N ASP A 64 34.13 21.54 -30.15
CA ASP A 64 35.26 22.32 -29.63
C ASP A 64 36.02 21.59 -28.52
N PRO A 65 37.35 21.36 -28.65
CA PRO A 65 38.16 20.71 -27.61
C PRO A 65 38.15 21.43 -26.26
N ILE A 66 38.01 22.76 -26.26
CA ILE A 66 37.98 23.60 -25.05
C ILE A 66 36.69 23.33 -24.24
N ARG A 67 35.59 23.02 -24.92
CA ARG A 67 34.31 22.68 -24.27
C ARG A 67 34.24 21.21 -23.86
N ARG A 68 35.30 20.43 -24.11
CA ARG A 68 35.38 19.03 -23.70
C ARG A 68 35.93 18.93 -22.30
N SER A 69 35.23 18.22 -21.42
CA SER A 69 35.78 17.88 -20.11
C SER A 69 36.88 16.83 -20.25
N THR A 70 37.88 16.89 -19.37
CA THR A 70 38.90 15.85 -19.24
C THR A 70 38.22 14.49 -19.01
N SER A 71 38.81 13.43 -19.55
CA SER A 71 38.20 12.10 -19.43
C SER A 71 38.53 11.51 -18.05
N PRO A 72 37.53 11.04 -17.28
CA PRO A 72 37.76 10.34 -16.03
C PRO A 72 38.38 8.98 -16.30
N THR A 73 38.78 8.32 -15.22
CA THR A 73 39.35 6.97 -15.26
C THR A 73 38.40 5.99 -15.93
N PRO A 74 38.89 5.05 -16.76
CA PRO A 74 38.05 4.05 -17.40
C PRO A 74 37.38 3.13 -16.38
N GLU A 75 36.07 3.00 -16.47
CA GLU A 75 35.29 2.01 -15.71
C GLU A 75 34.88 0.87 -16.65
N TYR A 76 34.95 -0.35 -16.13
CA TYR A 76 34.63 -1.58 -16.84
C TYR A 76 33.48 -2.31 -16.15
N ASP A 77 32.59 -2.88 -16.96
CA ASP A 77 31.54 -3.77 -16.48
C ASP A 77 32.12 -5.15 -16.09
N MET A 78 31.31 -5.99 -15.45
CA MET A 78 31.63 -7.38 -15.08
C MET A 78 32.02 -8.24 -16.28
N SER A 79 31.61 -7.83 -17.48
CA SER A 79 31.98 -8.41 -18.78
C SER A 79 33.32 -7.92 -19.35
N GLY A 80 34.04 -7.04 -18.64
CA GLY A 80 35.31 -6.45 -19.10
C GLY A 80 35.16 -5.38 -20.19
N ARG A 81 33.92 -4.97 -20.53
CA ARG A 81 33.66 -3.90 -21.50
C ARG A 81 33.72 -2.53 -20.82
N ARG A 82 34.36 -1.55 -21.48
CA ARG A 82 34.37 -0.16 -21.00
C ARG A 82 32.97 0.46 -21.07
N ILE A 83 32.46 0.92 -19.93
CA ILE A 83 31.14 1.56 -19.78
C ILE A 83 31.21 3.09 -19.76
N ASN A 84 32.39 3.65 -19.47
CA ASN A 84 32.59 5.09 -19.37
C ASN A 84 33.29 5.63 -20.63
N THR A 85 32.59 5.50 -21.76
CA THR A 85 33.03 6.16 -23.00
C THR A 85 32.61 7.63 -22.99
N ARG A 86 33.34 8.48 -23.73
CA ARG A 86 33.01 9.92 -23.84
C ARG A 86 31.56 10.13 -24.26
N HIS A 87 31.12 9.40 -25.28
CA HIS A 87 29.75 9.50 -25.79
C HIS A 87 28.72 9.16 -24.71
N GLN A 88 28.93 8.07 -23.95
CA GLN A 88 28.04 7.67 -22.86
C GLN A 88 28.01 8.71 -21.72
N ARG A 89 29.14 9.32 -21.37
CA ARG A 89 29.17 10.39 -20.36
C ARG A 89 28.35 11.60 -20.76
N TYR A 90 28.57 12.11 -21.97
CA TYR A 90 27.82 13.27 -22.44
C TYR A 90 26.33 12.94 -22.63
N ARG A 91 26.01 11.74 -23.13
CA ARG A 91 24.62 11.28 -23.22
C ARG A 91 23.98 11.22 -21.83
N GLY A 92 24.67 10.62 -20.86
CA GLY A 92 24.24 10.55 -19.46
C GLY A 92 24.01 11.93 -18.84
N SER A 93 24.94 12.86 -19.06
CA SER A 93 24.84 14.24 -18.59
C SER A 93 23.63 14.96 -19.19
N LEU A 94 23.42 14.88 -20.51
CA LEU A 94 22.27 15.48 -21.18
C LEU A 94 20.95 14.84 -20.74
N THR A 95 20.92 13.52 -20.55
CA THR A 95 19.71 12.84 -20.04
C THR A 95 19.38 13.25 -18.60
N ALA A 96 20.39 13.41 -17.74
CA ALA A 96 20.21 13.85 -16.35
C ALA A 96 19.75 15.32 -16.29
N GLU A 97 20.35 16.18 -17.10
CA GLU A 97 19.92 17.58 -17.25
C GLU A 97 18.47 17.66 -17.73
N ARG A 98 18.11 16.92 -18.79
CA ARG A 98 16.73 16.84 -19.29
C ARG A 98 15.76 16.38 -18.20
N GLN A 99 16.12 15.35 -17.43
CA GLN A 99 15.28 14.85 -16.33
C GLN A 99 15.10 15.89 -15.22
N SER A 100 16.16 16.62 -14.86
CA SER A 100 16.08 17.72 -13.89
C SER A 100 15.14 18.83 -14.38
N LEU A 101 15.26 19.23 -15.64
CA LEU A 101 14.42 20.28 -16.22
C LEU A 101 12.96 19.84 -16.35
N ILE A 102 12.69 18.58 -16.70
CA ILE A 102 11.32 18.04 -16.72
C ILE A 102 10.73 18.02 -15.31
N SER A 103 11.52 17.69 -14.29
CA SER A 103 11.07 17.76 -12.89
C SER A 103 10.73 19.19 -12.47
N GLN A 104 11.52 20.18 -12.88
CA GLN A 104 11.25 21.59 -12.61
C GLN A 104 10.02 22.08 -13.39
N ALA A 105 9.92 21.73 -14.68
CA ALA A 105 8.80 22.08 -15.54
C ALA A 105 7.47 21.53 -14.99
N ALA A 106 7.46 20.31 -14.45
CA ALA A 106 6.29 19.71 -13.83
C ALA A 106 5.83 20.41 -12.54
N GLN A 107 6.73 21.14 -11.86
CA GLN A 107 6.39 21.95 -10.68
C GLN A 107 5.84 23.33 -11.07
N VAL A 108 6.44 23.97 -12.07
CA VAL A 108 6.07 25.32 -12.53
C VAL A 108 4.78 25.31 -13.35
N MET A 109 4.56 24.27 -14.17
CA MET A 109 3.43 24.17 -15.09
C MET A 109 2.46 23.05 -14.67
N PRO A 110 1.23 23.37 -14.21
CA PRO A 110 0.28 22.35 -13.74
C PRO A 110 -0.25 21.41 -14.84
N ASN A 111 -0.28 21.85 -16.10
CA ASN A 111 -0.71 21.05 -17.26
C ASN A 111 0.46 20.63 -18.17
N TYR A 112 1.66 20.47 -17.59
CA TYR A 112 2.84 20.09 -18.36
C TYR A 112 2.76 18.66 -18.90
N HIS A 113 3.03 18.51 -20.19
CA HIS A 113 3.17 17.20 -20.84
C HIS A 113 4.64 16.98 -21.21
N PRO A 114 5.28 15.91 -20.71
CA PRO A 114 6.68 15.64 -21.06
C PRO A 114 6.82 15.28 -22.54
N PRO A 115 8.02 15.47 -23.14
CA PRO A 115 8.28 15.12 -24.53
C PRO A 115 8.00 13.66 -24.86
N ALA A 116 7.59 13.38 -26.10
CA ALA A 116 7.27 12.02 -26.56
C ALA A 116 8.44 11.04 -26.30
N GLY A 117 8.14 9.87 -25.73
CA GLY A 117 9.14 8.86 -25.39
C GLY A 117 9.90 9.10 -24.08
N PHE A 118 9.72 10.24 -23.40
CA PHE A 118 10.19 10.41 -22.03
C PHE A 118 9.34 9.57 -21.09
N ARG A 119 9.93 8.50 -20.53
CA ARG A 119 9.35 7.81 -19.39
C ARG A 119 9.89 8.49 -18.14
N TYR A 120 9.00 8.91 -17.25
CA TYR A 120 9.40 9.18 -15.87
C TYR A 120 10.08 7.91 -15.37
N THR A 121 11.39 7.95 -15.19
CA THR A 121 12.09 6.91 -14.47
C THR A 121 11.48 6.95 -13.07
N THR A 122 10.53 6.04 -12.80
CA THR A 122 9.95 5.90 -11.48
C THR A 122 11.14 5.81 -10.52
N PRO A 123 11.20 6.65 -9.46
CA PRO A 123 12.27 6.55 -8.49
C PRO A 123 12.39 5.08 -8.12
N SER A 124 13.60 4.53 -8.29
CA SER A 124 13.84 3.11 -8.14
C SER A 124 13.27 2.72 -6.78
N ARG A 125 12.15 2.00 -6.77
CA ARG A 125 11.50 1.62 -5.52
C ARG A 125 12.47 0.71 -4.81
N ILE A 126 13.01 1.21 -3.71
CA ILE A 126 13.97 0.48 -2.91
C ILE A 126 13.16 -0.66 -2.27
N THR A 127 13.60 -1.89 -2.51
CA THR A 127 12.98 -3.07 -1.96
C THR A 127 13.96 -3.76 -1.03
N GLU A 128 13.54 -4.01 0.20
CA GLU A 128 14.35 -4.71 1.20
C GLU A 128 13.55 -5.83 1.86
N LYS A 129 14.23 -6.96 2.09
CA LYS A 129 13.66 -8.14 2.73
C LYS A 129 14.08 -8.20 4.19
N LEU A 130 13.12 -8.42 5.09
CA LEU A 130 13.36 -8.66 6.52
C LEU A 130 12.87 -10.06 6.89
N TYR A 131 13.82 -10.96 7.20
CA TYR A 131 13.52 -12.34 7.55
C TYR A 131 13.04 -12.47 9.00
N ILE A 132 12.06 -13.34 9.22
CA ILE A 132 11.48 -13.62 10.55
C ILE A 132 12.03 -14.96 11.06
N PRO A 133 12.56 -15.05 12.29
CA PRO A 133 13.18 -16.25 12.85
C PRO A 133 12.15 -17.29 13.32
N VAL A 134 11.37 -17.84 12.38
CA VAL A 134 10.36 -18.89 12.68
C VAL A 134 11.00 -20.23 13.04
N LYS A 135 12.24 -20.47 12.57
CA LYS A 135 12.97 -21.71 12.86
C LYS A 135 13.38 -21.82 14.33
N ASP A 136 13.72 -20.68 14.93
CA ASP A 136 14.23 -20.63 16.31
C ASP A 136 13.08 -20.65 17.32
N PHE A 137 11.95 -20.05 16.97
CA PHE A 137 10.76 -19.95 17.83
C PHE A 137 9.49 -20.43 17.11
N PRO A 138 9.32 -21.75 16.89
CA PRO A 138 8.16 -22.28 16.17
C PRO A 138 6.84 -22.13 16.93
N GLU A 139 6.89 -21.97 18.26
CA GLU A 139 5.69 -21.81 19.11
C GLU A 139 5.09 -20.40 19.03
N VAL A 140 5.84 -19.42 18.52
CA VAL A 140 5.42 -18.01 18.49
C VAL A 140 4.67 -17.68 17.19
N ASN A 141 3.46 -17.15 17.33
CA ASN A 141 2.61 -16.74 16.20
C ASN A 141 2.97 -15.35 15.65
N PHE A 142 4.13 -15.22 14.97
CA PHE A 142 4.62 -13.96 14.40
C PHE A 142 3.62 -13.26 13.45
N ILE A 143 2.96 -14.03 12.57
CA ILE A 143 2.01 -13.49 11.59
C ILE A 143 0.84 -12.77 12.28
N GLY A 144 0.31 -13.35 13.36
CA GLY A 144 -0.79 -12.76 14.11
C GLY A 144 -0.41 -11.44 14.78
N GLN A 145 0.78 -11.39 15.39
CA GLN A 145 1.29 -10.19 16.09
C GLN A 145 1.59 -9.03 15.14
N ILE A 146 2.13 -9.34 13.96
CA ILE A 146 2.47 -8.34 12.93
C ILE A 146 1.20 -7.84 12.22
N LEU A 147 0.31 -8.75 11.82
CA LEU A 147 -0.90 -8.39 11.07
C LEU A 147 -1.94 -7.69 11.94
N GLY A 148 -2.18 -8.21 13.14
CA GLY A 148 -3.24 -7.76 14.03
C GLY A 148 -4.66 -8.00 13.46
N PRO A 149 -5.70 -7.51 14.13
CA PRO A 149 -7.09 -7.70 13.71
C PRO A 149 -7.34 -7.07 12.34
N ARG A 150 -7.79 -7.89 11.37
CA ARG A 150 -8.05 -7.48 9.96
C ARG A 150 -6.87 -6.77 9.27
N GLY A 151 -5.62 -6.95 9.74
CA GLY A 151 -4.47 -6.28 9.14
C GLY A 151 -4.24 -4.83 9.58
N ARG A 152 -4.98 -4.33 10.59
CA ARG A 152 -4.85 -2.94 11.04
C ARG A 152 -3.45 -2.60 11.54
N SER A 153 -2.83 -3.46 12.35
CA SER A 153 -1.50 -3.18 12.92
C SER A 153 -0.42 -3.10 11.85
N LEU A 154 -0.49 -3.98 10.84
CA LEU A 154 0.42 -3.90 9.70
C LEU A 154 0.21 -2.61 8.89
N MET A 155 -1.06 -2.23 8.66
CA MET A 155 -1.40 -1.00 7.95
C MET A 155 -0.96 0.26 8.71
N GLU A 156 -1.08 0.26 10.04
CA GLU A 156 -0.60 1.33 10.91
C GLU A 156 0.92 1.46 10.84
N THR A 157 1.64 0.34 10.92
CA THR A 157 3.11 0.31 10.77
C THR A 157 3.55 0.81 9.39
N ALA A 158 2.82 0.42 8.34
CA ALA A 158 3.05 0.89 6.96
C ALA A 158 2.79 2.40 6.82
N THR A 159 1.72 2.91 7.44
CA THR A 159 1.36 4.34 7.43
C THR A 159 2.37 5.17 8.21
N ALA A 160 2.80 4.70 9.39
CA ALA A 160 3.79 5.37 10.24
C ALA A 160 5.19 5.44 9.61
N SER A 161 5.56 4.44 8.81
CA SER A 161 6.82 4.40 8.07
C SER A 161 6.75 5.08 6.70
N GLY A 162 5.56 5.21 6.12
CA GLY A 162 5.38 5.67 4.73
C GLY A 162 5.94 4.67 3.71
N ALA A 163 6.10 3.40 4.11
CA ALA A 163 6.56 2.30 3.28
C ALA A 163 5.43 1.29 3.05
N THR A 164 5.44 0.64 1.89
CA THR A 164 4.53 -0.48 1.62
C THR A 164 5.16 -1.76 2.16
N ILE A 165 4.47 -2.44 3.07
CA ILE A 165 4.95 -3.67 3.72
C ILE A 165 4.06 -4.83 3.27
N ALA A 166 4.68 -5.90 2.76
CA ALA A 166 3.99 -7.13 2.38
C ALA A 166 4.62 -8.34 3.07
N LEU A 167 3.79 -9.16 3.73
CA LEU A 167 4.22 -10.46 4.25
C LEU A 167 4.29 -11.47 3.09
N ARG A 168 5.41 -12.18 2.99
CA ARG A 168 5.73 -13.18 1.96
C ARG A 168 6.47 -14.36 2.60
N GLY A 169 6.68 -15.42 1.83
CA GLY A 169 7.38 -16.62 2.30
C GLY A 169 6.47 -17.73 2.81
N LYS A 170 7.12 -18.85 3.15
CA LYS A 170 6.50 -20.08 3.63
C LYS A 170 5.66 -19.83 4.90
N GLY A 171 4.37 -20.15 4.84
CA GLY A 171 3.42 -19.97 5.93
C GLY A 171 2.65 -18.64 5.93
N SER A 172 2.95 -17.71 5.01
CA SER A 172 2.25 -16.41 4.95
C SER A 172 0.78 -16.52 4.51
N VAL A 173 0.41 -17.56 3.75
CA VAL A 173 -0.95 -17.74 3.24
C VAL A 173 -1.61 -18.88 4.00
N LYS A 174 -2.79 -18.61 4.58
CA LYS A 174 -3.61 -19.64 5.22
C LYS A 174 -3.96 -20.72 4.18
N GLU A 175 -3.69 -21.98 4.52
CA GLU A 175 -3.88 -23.14 3.66
C GLU A 175 -5.29 -23.11 3.01
N GLY A 176 -5.34 -23.24 1.69
CA GLY A 176 -6.58 -23.28 0.91
C GLY A 176 -6.94 -22.02 0.10
N ARG A 177 -6.31 -20.85 0.34
CA ARG A 177 -6.64 -19.60 -0.37
C ARG A 177 -5.69 -19.21 -1.51
N GLY A 178 -4.69 -20.04 -1.82
CA GLY A 178 -3.54 -19.69 -2.66
C GLY A 178 -3.41 -20.47 -3.97
N ARG A 179 -4.38 -20.39 -4.88
CA ARG A 179 -4.26 -21.02 -6.22
C ARG A 179 -4.79 -20.09 -7.33
N ALA A 180 -3.99 -19.12 -7.77
CA ALA A 180 -4.26 -18.42 -9.04
C ALA A 180 -3.03 -17.78 -9.71
N ASN A 181 -2.00 -17.35 -8.97
CA ASN A 181 -0.91 -16.56 -9.56
C ASN A 181 0.44 -17.31 -9.59
N SER A 182 0.90 -17.66 -10.80
CA SER A 182 2.16 -18.39 -11.05
C SER A 182 3.41 -17.66 -10.53
N LYS A 183 3.43 -16.31 -10.54
CA LYS A 183 4.54 -15.49 -10.03
C LYS A 183 4.72 -15.53 -8.50
N LEU A 184 3.74 -16.05 -7.75
CA LEU A 184 3.84 -16.20 -6.31
C LEU A 184 4.50 -17.52 -5.89
N ARG A 185 4.81 -18.43 -6.82
CA ARG A 185 5.33 -19.77 -6.49
C ARG A 185 6.75 -19.74 -5.97
N ASP A 186 7.63 -18.92 -6.57
CA ASP A 186 9.02 -18.79 -6.13
C ASP A 186 9.11 -18.16 -4.73
N ASP A 187 8.22 -17.21 -4.42
CA ASP A 187 8.09 -16.58 -3.10
C ASP A 187 7.66 -17.56 -1.99
N MET A 188 7.03 -18.69 -2.31
CA MET A 188 6.57 -19.68 -1.30
C MET A 188 7.68 -20.61 -0.83
N ASN A 189 8.77 -20.71 -1.59
CA ASN A 189 9.95 -21.49 -1.21
C ASN A 189 10.88 -20.70 -0.27
N GLU A 190 10.80 -19.37 -0.28
CA GLU A 190 11.56 -18.52 0.64
C GLU A 190 11.02 -18.64 2.08
N PRO A 191 11.89 -18.52 3.10
CA PRO A 191 11.45 -18.46 4.49
C PRO A 191 10.55 -17.24 4.73
N LEU A 192 9.74 -17.27 5.80
CA LEU A 192 8.82 -16.19 6.15
C LEU A 192 9.58 -14.86 6.27
N HIS A 193 9.16 -13.86 5.50
CA HIS A 193 9.79 -12.54 5.48
C HIS A 193 8.80 -11.42 5.17
N CYS A 194 9.16 -10.20 5.59
CA CYS A 194 8.49 -8.98 5.20
C CYS A 194 9.25 -8.34 4.03
N LEU A 195 8.56 -8.11 2.92
CA LEU A 195 9.04 -7.29 1.81
C LEU A 195 8.62 -5.85 2.04
N ILE A 196 9.59 -4.96 2.22
CA ILE A 196 9.37 -3.53 2.43
C ILE A 196 9.76 -2.80 1.15
N THR A 197 8.86 -2.00 0.62
CA THR A 197 9.10 -1.19 -0.58
C THR A 197 8.79 0.27 -0.31
N ALA A 198 9.74 1.17 -0.55
CA ALA A 198 9.57 2.61 -0.38
C ALA A 198 10.36 3.44 -1.40
N ASP A 199 10.08 4.73 -1.46
CA ASP A 199 10.75 5.67 -2.38
C ASP A 199 12.06 6.25 -1.81
N SER A 200 12.32 6.07 -0.50
CA SER A 200 13.49 6.62 0.20
C SER A 200 14.03 5.61 1.22
N GLN A 201 15.36 5.50 1.31
CA GLN A 201 16.03 4.57 2.23
C GLN A 201 15.64 4.84 3.69
N ALA A 202 15.51 6.11 4.09
CA ALA A 202 15.12 6.49 5.45
C ALA A 202 13.74 5.95 5.85
N LYS A 203 12.80 5.83 4.90
CA LYS A 203 11.47 5.24 5.15
C LYS A 203 11.57 3.72 5.34
N VAL A 204 12.45 3.08 4.58
CA VAL A 204 12.68 1.62 4.68
C VAL A 204 13.33 1.29 6.02
N ASP A 205 14.35 2.05 6.44
CA ASP A 205 15.02 1.86 7.72
C ASP A 205 14.05 2.05 8.90
N LYS A 206 13.18 3.07 8.83
CA LYS A 206 12.13 3.27 9.84
C LYS A 206 11.15 2.09 9.90
N ALA A 207 10.71 1.57 8.76
CA ALA A 207 9.84 0.40 8.69
C ALA A 207 10.53 -0.85 9.27
N LYS A 208 11.81 -1.06 8.96
CA LYS A 208 12.62 -2.16 9.50
C LYS A 208 12.70 -2.08 11.03
N SER A 209 12.96 -0.91 11.60
CA SER A 209 13.05 -0.74 13.06
C SER A 209 11.73 -1.10 13.75
N LEU A 210 10.59 -0.60 13.26
CA LEU A 210 9.27 -0.90 13.84
C LEU A 210 8.90 -2.40 13.75
N LEU A 211 9.27 -3.04 12.65
CA LEU A 211 9.06 -4.48 12.48
C LEU A 211 9.98 -5.30 13.39
N LYS A 212 11.25 -4.90 13.55
CA LYS A 212 12.19 -5.56 14.47
C LYS A 212 11.70 -5.46 15.92
N GLU A 213 11.29 -4.27 16.36
CA GLU A 213 10.71 -4.06 17.69
C GLU A 213 9.48 -4.96 17.93
N THR A 214 8.61 -5.09 16.93
CA THR A 214 7.46 -6.00 16.98
C THR A 214 7.89 -7.46 17.15
N ILE A 215 8.93 -7.89 16.42
CA ILE A 215 9.43 -9.27 16.44
C ILE A 215 10.13 -9.55 17.77
N GLU A 216 10.98 -8.63 18.24
CA GLU A 216 11.67 -8.72 19.52
C GLU A 216 10.68 -8.82 20.68
N MET A 217 9.67 -7.94 20.71
CA MET A 217 8.60 -8.00 21.71
C MET A 217 7.82 -9.32 21.67
N ALA A 218 7.65 -9.92 20.49
CA ALA A 218 7.00 -11.22 20.37
C ALA A 218 7.85 -12.38 20.91
N ILE A 219 9.18 -12.23 20.92
CA ILE A 219 10.13 -13.22 21.44
C ILE A 219 10.31 -13.05 22.95
N THR A 220 10.51 -11.81 23.42
CA THR A 220 10.84 -11.53 24.83
C THR A 220 9.63 -11.63 25.75
N THR A 221 8.45 -11.29 25.25
CA THR A 221 7.25 -11.19 26.09
C THR A 221 6.42 -12.46 25.98
N PRO A 222 6.32 -13.26 27.05
CA PRO A 222 5.53 -14.48 27.02
C PRO A 222 4.03 -14.18 26.87
N GLU A 223 3.29 -15.16 26.36
CA GLU A 223 1.91 -15.00 25.86
C GLU A 223 0.93 -14.36 26.85
N HIS A 224 1.13 -14.59 28.15
CA HIS A 224 0.27 -14.11 29.23
C HIS A 224 0.50 -12.63 29.60
N ALA A 225 1.69 -12.08 29.34
CA ALA A 225 2.07 -10.71 29.70
C ALA A 225 2.05 -9.74 28.51
N ASN A 226 1.71 -10.23 27.30
CA ASN A 226 1.81 -9.44 26.09
C ASN A 226 0.62 -8.47 25.95
N THR A 227 0.80 -7.23 26.40
CA THR A 227 -0.18 -6.14 26.38
C THR A 227 -0.69 -5.87 24.97
N ARG A 228 0.21 -5.81 23.98
CA ARG A 228 -0.15 -5.61 22.57
C ARG A 228 -1.06 -6.72 22.03
N LYS A 229 -0.78 -7.97 22.38
CA LYS A 229 -1.65 -9.11 22.00
C LYS A 229 -3.05 -8.95 22.60
N GLN A 230 -3.14 -8.56 23.87
CA GLN A 230 -4.42 -8.35 24.56
C GLN A 230 -5.22 -7.21 23.92
N GLU A 231 -4.57 -6.10 23.57
CA GLU A 231 -5.20 -4.99 22.86
C GLU A 231 -5.70 -5.39 21.47
N GLN A 232 -4.92 -6.18 20.73
CA GLN A 232 -5.33 -6.73 19.43
C GLN A 232 -6.56 -7.64 19.56
N LEU A 233 -6.61 -8.51 20.58
CA LEU A 233 -7.75 -9.38 20.85
C LEU A 233 -8.98 -8.59 21.31
N ARG A 234 -8.81 -7.56 22.15
CA ARG A 234 -9.88 -6.62 22.53
C ARG A 234 -10.44 -5.90 21.31
N ALA A 235 -9.56 -5.37 20.46
CA ALA A 235 -9.95 -4.71 19.23
C ALA A 235 -10.68 -5.68 18.27
N LEU A 236 -10.23 -6.94 18.17
CA LEU A 236 -10.91 -7.97 17.39
C LEU A 236 -12.32 -8.26 17.92
N ALA A 237 -12.47 -8.42 19.24
CA ALA A 237 -13.75 -8.69 19.87
C ALA A 237 -14.73 -7.52 19.69
N ARG A 238 -14.26 -6.27 19.80
CA ARG A 238 -15.06 -5.07 19.50
C ARG A 238 -15.51 -5.06 18.05
N VAL A 239 -14.61 -5.38 17.11
CA VAL A 239 -14.92 -5.45 15.68
C VAL A 239 -15.88 -6.59 15.34
N ASN A 240 -15.87 -7.67 16.11
CA ASN A 240 -16.79 -8.80 15.94
C ASN A 240 -18.10 -8.63 16.73
N GLY A 241 -18.25 -7.57 17.54
CA GLY A 241 -19.41 -7.32 18.37
C GLY A 241 -19.61 -8.36 19.49
N THR A 242 -18.54 -9.06 19.87
CA THR A 242 -18.56 -10.06 20.97
C THR A 242 -17.97 -9.53 22.26
N PHE A 243 -17.47 -8.29 22.25
CA PHE A 243 -17.01 -7.64 23.46
C PHE A 243 -18.24 -7.18 24.25
N PRO A 244 -18.34 -7.49 25.54
CA PRO A 244 -19.33 -6.85 26.40
C PRO A 244 -18.99 -5.37 26.43
N ASP A 245 -19.77 -4.55 25.73
CA ASP A 245 -19.65 -3.11 25.85
C ASP A 245 -20.04 -2.75 27.29
N ASP A 246 -19.07 -2.40 28.14
CA ASP A 246 -19.34 -1.64 29.39
C ASP A 246 -20.05 -0.30 29.07
N GLU A 247 -20.05 0.12 27.80
CA GLU A 247 -20.77 1.27 27.27
C GLU A 247 -22.27 1.02 27.04
N GLY A 248 -22.81 -0.13 27.46
CA GLY A 248 -24.26 -0.39 27.52
C GLY A 248 -24.99 0.32 28.67
N LEU A 249 -24.27 1.02 29.56
CA LEU A 249 -24.86 1.78 30.67
C LEU A 249 -24.92 3.31 30.43
N HIS A 250 -24.42 3.82 29.29
CA HIS A 250 -24.28 5.26 29.06
C HIS A 250 -24.83 5.79 27.72
N ALA A 251 -25.76 5.08 27.07
CA ALA A 251 -26.58 5.65 25.99
C ALA A 251 -27.95 6.07 26.52
N GLY A 252 -27.98 7.07 27.41
CA GLY A 252 -29.22 7.63 27.94
C GLY A 252 -29.04 9.08 28.37
N LEU A 253 -29.37 10.00 27.46
CA LEU A 253 -29.78 11.40 27.68
C LEU A 253 -28.82 12.35 28.45
N PRO A 254 -28.64 13.60 28.00
CA PRO A 254 -27.83 14.56 28.72
C PRO A 254 -28.56 15.02 29.99
N GLY A 255 -27.99 14.68 31.13
CA GLY A 255 -28.28 15.32 32.41
C GLY A 255 -29.09 14.47 33.38
N THR A 256 -28.41 13.76 34.29
CA THR A 256 -28.81 13.65 35.70
C THR A 256 -27.63 13.16 36.54
N VAL A 257 -27.10 14.09 37.33
CA VAL A 257 -26.53 14.00 38.69
C VAL A 257 -25.84 12.71 39.16
N ASP A 258 -24.64 12.94 39.68
CA ASP A 258 -23.87 12.05 40.54
C ASP A 258 -24.76 11.39 41.60
N ARG A 259 -24.81 10.05 41.59
CA ARG A 259 -25.44 9.29 42.66
C ARG A 259 -24.54 8.15 43.09
N GLU A 260 -23.98 8.33 44.29
CA GLU A 260 -23.28 7.35 45.12
C GLU A 260 -23.90 5.93 45.02
N PRO A 261 -23.08 4.86 45.11
CA PRO A 261 -23.48 3.48 44.82
C PRO A 261 -24.40 2.96 45.94
N SER A 262 -25.68 3.28 45.80
CA SER A 262 -26.74 2.73 46.63
C SER A 262 -26.98 1.31 46.13
N SER A 263 -26.65 0.32 46.96
CA SER A 263 -26.96 -1.10 46.76
C SER A 263 -28.29 -1.28 46.00
N ILE A 264 -28.22 -1.81 44.78
CA ILE A 264 -29.35 -1.93 43.86
C ILE A 264 -30.44 -2.79 44.54
N LEU A 265 -31.44 -2.13 45.13
CA LEU A 265 -32.63 -2.77 45.68
C LEU A 265 -33.46 -3.28 44.50
N VAL A 266 -33.20 -4.52 44.08
CA VAL A 266 -34.00 -5.20 43.08
C VAL A 266 -35.35 -5.57 43.71
N VAL A 267 -36.38 -4.76 43.45
CA VAL A 267 -37.76 -5.03 43.90
C VAL A 267 -38.50 -5.82 42.81
N CYS A 268 -39.06 -6.96 43.17
CA CYS A 268 -39.83 -7.80 42.27
C CYS A 268 -41.17 -7.15 41.91
N ARG A 269 -41.44 -6.92 40.62
CA ARG A 269 -42.71 -6.35 40.15
C ARG A 269 -43.93 -7.27 40.30
N VAL A 270 -43.75 -8.55 40.67
CA VAL A 270 -44.84 -9.53 40.79
C VAL A 270 -45.34 -9.67 42.22
N CYS A 271 -44.44 -9.69 43.20
CA CYS A 271 -44.76 -9.84 44.63
C CYS A 271 -44.39 -8.62 45.49
N GLY A 272 -43.65 -7.65 44.94
CA GLY A 272 -43.17 -6.47 45.68
C GLY A 272 -42.01 -6.74 46.64
N GLY A 273 -41.48 -7.97 46.71
CA GLY A 273 -40.36 -8.33 47.58
C GLY A 273 -38.98 -7.93 47.03
N ASN A 274 -38.04 -7.65 47.92
CA ASN A 274 -36.68 -7.23 47.55
C ASN A 274 -35.74 -8.45 47.40
N GLY A 275 -34.79 -8.39 46.47
CA GLY A 275 -33.69 -9.35 46.34
C GLY A 275 -33.82 -10.39 45.21
N HIS A 276 -34.84 -10.30 44.35
CA HIS A 276 -34.96 -11.20 43.18
C HIS A 276 -35.67 -10.52 41.99
N ILE A 277 -35.33 -10.94 40.78
CA ILE A 277 -35.95 -10.45 39.54
C ILE A 277 -37.28 -11.18 39.33
N ALA A 278 -38.27 -10.51 38.72
CA ALA A 278 -39.60 -11.06 38.45
C ALA A 278 -39.63 -12.42 37.71
N ARG A 279 -38.53 -12.82 37.05
CA ARG A 279 -38.41 -14.14 36.41
C ARG A 279 -38.29 -15.28 37.42
N ASP A 280 -37.60 -15.04 38.53
CA ASP A 280 -37.28 -16.03 39.56
C ASP A 280 -38.22 -15.94 40.77
N CYS A 281 -39.30 -15.16 40.63
CA CYS A 281 -40.31 -14.99 41.65
C CYS A 281 -41.15 -16.28 41.80
N VAL A 282 -41.07 -16.88 42.98
CA VAL A 282 -41.81 -18.11 43.34
C VAL A 282 -43.32 -17.93 43.17
N GLU A 283 -43.86 -16.75 43.50
CA GLU A 283 -45.28 -16.41 43.29
C GLU A 283 -45.69 -16.35 41.81
N ARG A 284 -44.76 -15.97 40.92
CA ARG A 284 -45.03 -15.99 39.48
C ARG A 284 -45.17 -17.43 38.96
N GLN A 285 -44.32 -18.34 39.45
CA GLN A 285 -44.42 -19.76 39.12
C GLN A 285 -45.71 -20.37 39.70
N ALA A 286 -46.10 -19.99 40.91
CA ALA A 286 -47.37 -20.42 41.51
C ALA A 286 -48.60 -19.93 40.71
N ARG A 287 -48.59 -18.67 40.22
CA ARG A 287 -49.66 -18.12 39.37
C ARG A 287 -49.76 -18.78 38.00
N LEU A 288 -48.64 -19.27 37.45
CA LEU A 288 -48.62 -20.03 36.19
C LEU A 288 -49.21 -21.45 36.36
N LEU A 289 -49.11 -22.03 37.55
CA LEU A 289 -49.64 -23.37 37.85
C LEU A 289 -51.15 -23.35 38.18
N HIS A 290 -51.72 -22.22 38.59
CA HIS A 290 -53.15 -22.09 38.93
C HIS A 290 -54.04 -21.60 37.77
N ARG A 291 -53.46 -21.17 36.64
CA ARG A 291 -54.21 -20.96 35.39
C ARG A 291 -54.03 -22.17 34.48
N GLY A 292 -54.92 -23.14 34.63
CA GLY A 292 -55.08 -24.19 33.64
C GLY A 292 -55.42 -23.63 32.25
N SER A 293 -54.86 -24.29 31.24
CA SER A 293 -55.21 -24.27 29.80
C SER A 293 -54.46 -23.30 28.86
N THR A 294 -53.82 -23.95 27.88
CA THR A 294 -53.60 -23.59 26.47
C THR A 294 -52.72 -22.37 26.12
N VAL A 295 -51.40 -22.52 26.24
CA VAL A 295 -50.48 -21.86 25.30
C VAL A 295 -49.69 -22.93 24.54
N ARG A 296 -50.17 -23.20 23.32
CA ARG A 296 -49.49 -24.00 22.30
C ARG A 296 -48.13 -23.35 22.02
N SER A 297 -47.04 -23.93 22.51
CA SER A 297 -45.69 -23.53 22.16
C SER A 297 -45.47 -23.83 20.68
N LYS A 298 -45.68 -22.83 19.82
CA LYS A 298 -45.16 -22.86 18.45
C LYS A 298 -43.64 -22.78 18.53
N THR A 299 -42.97 -23.93 18.62
CA THR A 299 -41.56 -24.02 18.23
C THR A 299 -41.47 -23.72 16.73
N PRO A 300 -40.70 -22.69 16.30
CA PRO A 300 -40.50 -22.42 14.88
C PRO A 300 -39.83 -23.62 14.18
N PRO A 301 -40.13 -23.87 12.89
CA PRO A 301 -39.84 -25.15 12.22
C PRO A 301 -38.34 -25.51 12.09
N TRP A 302 -37.43 -24.57 12.34
CA TRP A 302 -35.99 -24.78 12.15
C TRP A 302 -35.27 -25.40 13.37
N ARG A 303 -35.96 -25.66 14.48
CA ARG A 303 -35.36 -26.14 15.75
C ARG A 303 -35.67 -27.61 16.09
N LYS A 304 -36.06 -28.44 15.10
CA LYS A 304 -36.35 -29.89 15.27
C LYS A 304 -35.48 -30.83 14.42
N ALA A 305 -34.22 -30.48 14.18
CA ALA A 305 -33.27 -31.37 13.52
C ALA A 305 -31.93 -31.38 14.24
N ARG A 306 -31.87 -32.03 15.42
CA ARG A 306 -30.61 -32.48 16.03
C ARG A 306 -30.84 -33.53 17.12
N GLN A 307 -31.61 -34.56 16.80
CA GLN A 307 -31.55 -35.82 17.56
C GLN A 307 -31.60 -36.97 16.55
N HIS A 308 -30.68 -37.92 16.74
CA HIS A 308 -30.41 -39.13 15.97
C HIS A 308 -29.49 -38.97 14.75
N GLY A 309 -28.28 -39.52 14.91
CA GLY A 309 -27.33 -39.71 13.84
C GLY A 309 -27.63 -40.96 13.01
N THR A 310 -27.19 -40.92 11.76
CA THR A 310 -26.86 -42.04 10.88
C THR A 310 -26.09 -41.44 9.70
N GLN A 311 -24.96 -42.04 9.31
CA GLN A 311 -24.36 -41.79 7.98
C GLN A 311 -25.24 -42.45 6.91
N PRO A 312 -25.26 -41.91 5.67
CA PRO A 312 -24.66 -42.69 4.59
C PRO A 312 -24.02 -41.86 3.45
N GLU A 313 -23.49 -42.61 2.49
CA GLU A 313 -22.57 -42.29 1.39
C GLU A 313 -23.16 -41.49 0.20
N ALA A 314 -22.22 -41.20 -0.72
CA ALA A 314 -22.33 -40.74 -2.10
C ALA A 314 -23.70 -40.88 -2.81
N HIS A 315 -24.12 -39.81 -3.49
CA HIS A 315 -24.31 -39.71 -4.94
C HIS A 315 -24.89 -38.32 -5.27
N GLY A 316 -24.48 -37.77 -6.41
CA GLY A 316 -24.73 -36.38 -6.78
C GLY A 316 -26.20 -36.06 -7.05
N ASN A 317 -26.53 -34.77 -6.98
CA ASN A 317 -27.16 -34.08 -8.11
C ASN A 317 -27.32 -32.57 -7.88
N ILE A 318 -26.93 -31.84 -8.93
CA ILE A 318 -27.56 -30.64 -9.52
C ILE A 318 -27.47 -29.34 -8.69
N ASN A 319 -26.52 -28.50 -9.11
CA ASN A 319 -26.37 -27.12 -8.65
C ASN A 319 -27.49 -26.22 -9.20
N LEU A 320 -28.26 -25.64 -8.27
CA LEU A 320 -29.21 -24.54 -8.50
C LEU A 320 -28.57 -23.20 -8.94
N LEU A 321 -27.25 -23.19 -9.19
CA LEU A 321 -26.50 -22.05 -9.71
C LEU A 321 -26.22 -22.15 -11.21
N ASP A 322 -26.35 -23.32 -11.83
CA ASP A 322 -26.25 -23.46 -13.30
C ASP A 322 -27.48 -22.88 -14.03
N VAL A 323 -28.64 -22.84 -13.37
CA VAL A 323 -29.86 -22.24 -13.95
C VAL A 323 -29.81 -20.70 -13.94
N MET A 324 -29.05 -20.11 -13.01
CA MET A 324 -28.95 -18.65 -12.87
C MET A 324 -27.87 -18.03 -13.77
N TYR A 325 -26.83 -18.79 -14.14
CA TYR A 325 -25.74 -18.30 -14.99
C TYR A 325 -26.01 -18.45 -16.50
N SER A 326 -26.92 -19.35 -16.88
CA SER A 326 -27.36 -19.52 -18.28
C SER A 326 -28.21 -18.36 -18.79
N SER A 327 -29.07 -17.77 -17.94
CA SER A 327 -29.98 -16.69 -18.35
C SER A 327 -29.29 -15.33 -18.53
N PHE A 328 -28.16 -15.12 -17.85
CA PHE A 328 -27.42 -13.86 -17.91
C PHE A 328 -26.48 -13.78 -19.12
N LEU A 329 -26.02 -14.92 -19.65
CA LEU A 329 -25.11 -14.96 -20.81
C LEU A 329 -25.83 -14.93 -22.16
N SER A 330 -27.15 -15.17 -22.22
CA SER A 330 -27.96 -15.01 -23.43
C SER A 330 -28.40 -13.56 -23.69
N GLU A 331 -28.39 -12.68 -22.68
CA GLU A 331 -28.77 -11.26 -22.81
C GLU A 331 -27.61 -10.35 -23.22
N VAL A 332 -26.36 -10.79 -23.05
CA VAL A 332 -25.17 -9.94 -23.29
C VAL A 332 -24.47 -10.26 -24.62
N TYR A 333 -24.79 -11.38 -25.27
CA TYR A 333 -24.27 -11.73 -26.60
C TYR A 333 -25.34 -12.37 -27.49
N PRO A 334 -26.09 -11.59 -28.29
CA PRO A 334 -26.81 -12.17 -29.42
C PRO A 334 -25.78 -12.70 -30.42
N ARG A 335 -25.80 -14.01 -30.67
CA ARG A 335 -25.09 -14.59 -31.83
C ARG A 335 -25.66 -13.98 -33.11
N GLN A 336 -24.77 -13.78 -34.08
CA GLN A 336 -25.04 -13.29 -35.44
C GLN A 336 -26.25 -13.96 -36.10
#